data_AF-A0A1K1RR11-F1
#
_entry.id   AF-A0A1K1RR11-F1
#
_cell.length_a   1.000
_cell.length_b   1.000
_cell.length_c   1.000
_cell.angle_alpha   90.00
_cell.angle_beta   90.00
_cell.angle_gamma   90.00
#
_symmetry.space_group_name_H-M   'P 1'
#
loop_
_entity.id
_entity.type
_entity.pdbx_description
1 polymer ?
#
loop_
_entity_poly.entity_id
_entity_poly.type
_entity_poly.pdbx_seq_one_letter_code
_entity_poly.pdbx_strand_id
1 'polypeptide(L)'
;MLLRRLREGRGWSWADLARALRDTARQLAVTSLMDRQLASIQRAVARWESVSDRTSPSDRYQFLLVHLYARTPAGDQAIGPGSDFATLLDALRLFGTPPERVQQLVALVTHRTQGDDGNLSDPSQLDHEDLTRLSEAVTAINGQVGAVPFVRLQLQLTPIVESCRRLVRHEQVGRRQELVLLAAAAYSLAGRLAFETRDDEAAMALYTEATEVAAHLEDRSHRAAIQTSHTMVILHATDDLEAAGTMAHAATFDAHRGSSYAIRARAHAVHAEICARAGHADKAAAALDRAWKTAEQVSIDDPHSGFTTDRLDGFDGLCALHAGDASHAHDRLDRSMSALRFSRDAVQRGIVSTDLALARLRLGDPAACVDLLHEAVDITAATGGRVAAKRIRLARRELRPWRNEDFLADLDDHIHDSLIGR
;
A
#
# COMPACT_ATOMS: atom_id res chain seq x y z
N MET A 1 23.52 -9.11 19.90
CA MET A 1 24.12 -10.35 20.44
C MET A 1 23.40 -11.60 19.94
N LEU A 2 22.08 -11.76 20.14
CA LEU A 2 21.36 -12.98 19.73
C LEU A 2 21.36 -13.24 18.21
N LEU A 3 21.08 -12.23 17.37
CA LEU A 3 21.15 -12.39 15.90
C LEU A 3 22.53 -12.85 15.42
N ARG A 4 23.59 -12.29 16.02
CA ARG A 4 24.97 -12.70 15.76
C ARG A 4 25.22 -14.16 16.12
N ARG A 5 24.74 -14.60 17.30
CA ARG A 5 24.84 -16.00 17.74
C ARG A 5 24.08 -16.95 16.82
N LEU A 6 22.88 -16.57 16.36
CA LEU A 6 22.11 -17.36 15.41
C LEU A 6 22.87 -17.57 14.09
N ARG A 7 23.42 -16.49 13.54
CA ARG A 7 24.22 -16.54 12.32
C ARG A 7 25.48 -17.39 12.50
N GLU A 8 26.25 -17.13 13.56
CA GLU A 8 27.48 -17.86 13.86
C GLU A 8 27.22 -19.34 14.19
N GLY A 9 26.09 -19.65 14.83
CA GLY A 9 25.65 -21.02 15.12
C GLY A 9 25.35 -21.84 13.87
N ARG A 10 24.98 -21.19 12.76
CA ARG A 10 24.87 -21.81 11.43
C ARG A 10 26.18 -21.81 10.64
N GLY A 11 27.28 -21.33 11.22
CA GLY A 11 28.58 -21.19 10.54
C GLY A 11 28.57 -20.13 9.43
N TRP A 12 27.62 -19.21 9.44
CA TRP A 12 27.44 -18.24 8.35
C TRP A 12 28.27 -16.98 8.57
N SER A 13 28.92 -16.48 7.52
CA SER A 13 29.39 -15.10 7.45
C SER A 13 28.22 -14.12 7.22
N TRP A 14 28.46 -12.81 7.31
CA TRP A 14 27.45 -11.82 6.91
C TRP A 14 27.04 -11.96 5.44
N ALA A 15 27.97 -12.36 4.56
CA ALA A 15 27.67 -12.59 3.16
C ALA A 15 26.80 -13.85 2.95
N ASP A 16 26.98 -14.88 3.77
CA ASP A 16 26.17 -16.09 3.73
C ASP A 16 24.73 -15.80 4.18
N LEU A 17 24.53 -15.09 5.29
CA LEU A 17 23.20 -14.68 5.72
C LEU A 17 22.54 -13.76 4.69
N ALA A 18 23.28 -12.83 4.08
CA ALA A 18 22.74 -11.98 3.02
C ALA A 18 22.29 -12.79 1.78
N ARG A 19 23.04 -13.82 1.39
CA ARG A 19 22.65 -14.74 0.31
C ARG A 19 21.41 -15.54 0.69
N ALA A 20 21.38 -16.11 1.88
CA ALA A 20 20.25 -16.88 2.38
C ALA A 20 18.97 -16.03 2.47
N LEU A 21 19.06 -14.77 2.91
CA LEU A 21 17.94 -13.83 2.92
C LEU A 21 17.45 -13.53 1.50
N ARG A 22 18.36 -13.34 0.53
CA ARG A 22 17.98 -13.12 -0.87
C ARG A 22 17.34 -14.35 -1.50
N ASP A 23 17.85 -15.54 -1.22
CA ASP A 23 17.28 -16.79 -1.73
C ASP A 23 15.91 -17.08 -1.09
N THR A 24 15.76 -16.77 0.20
CA THR A 24 14.44 -16.80 0.88
C THR A 24 13.50 -15.78 0.25
N ALA A 25 13.96 -14.57 -0.07
CA ALA A 25 13.17 -13.57 -0.78
C ALA A 25 12.72 -14.06 -2.16
N ARG A 26 13.59 -14.74 -2.92
CA ARG A 26 13.23 -15.36 -4.21
C ARG A 26 12.17 -16.45 -4.04
N GLN A 27 12.36 -17.35 -3.08
CA GLN A 27 11.40 -18.42 -2.79
C GLN A 27 10.04 -17.90 -2.34
N LEU A 28 10.00 -16.72 -1.72
CA LEU A 28 8.79 -16.06 -1.26
C LEU A 28 8.30 -14.97 -2.24
N ALA A 29 8.90 -14.87 -3.43
CA ALA A 29 8.60 -13.87 -4.46
C ALA A 29 8.55 -12.41 -3.92
N VAL A 30 9.47 -12.06 -3.03
CA VAL A 30 9.63 -10.70 -2.48
C VAL A 30 10.60 -9.91 -3.39
N THR A 31 10.07 -9.34 -4.47
CA THR A 31 10.82 -8.74 -5.60
C THR A 31 11.85 -7.69 -5.19
N SER A 32 11.47 -6.69 -4.38
CA SER A 32 12.36 -5.63 -3.87
C SER A 32 13.71 -6.05 -3.21
N LEU A 33 13.89 -7.32 -2.82
CA LEU A 33 15.16 -7.84 -2.27
C LEU A 33 15.88 -8.79 -3.22
N MET A 34 15.22 -9.26 -4.27
CA MET A 34 15.83 -10.08 -5.32
C MET A 34 16.88 -9.29 -6.09
N ASP A 35 16.58 -8.02 -6.38
CA ASP A 35 17.42 -7.14 -7.22
C ASP A 35 18.34 -6.23 -6.40
N ARG A 36 18.24 -6.30 -5.07
CA ARG A 36 19.10 -5.51 -4.19
C ARG A 36 20.52 -6.07 -4.20
N GLN A 37 21.50 -5.18 -4.37
CA GLN A 37 22.91 -5.54 -4.29
C GLN A 37 23.23 -6.26 -2.96
N LEU A 38 23.88 -7.42 -3.05
CA LEU A 38 24.21 -8.28 -1.90
C LEU A 38 24.97 -7.50 -0.81
N ALA A 39 25.87 -6.60 -1.21
CA ALA A 39 26.63 -5.73 -0.30
C ALA A 39 25.75 -4.78 0.54
N SER A 40 24.55 -4.42 0.07
CA SER A 40 23.60 -3.61 0.83
C SER A 40 22.92 -4.41 1.93
N ILE A 41 22.51 -5.64 1.62
CA ILE A 41 21.93 -6.57 2.60
C ILE A 41 22.97 -6.93 3.66
N GLN A 42 24.22 -7.19 3.26
CA GLN A 42 25.33 -7.45 4.18
C GLN A 42 25.57 -6.30 5.17
N ARG A 43 25.53 -5.04 4.70
CA ARG A 43 25.64 -3.87 5.57
C ARG A 43 24.48 -3.75 6.55
N ALA A 44 23.26 -4.11 6.13
CA ALA A 44 22.11 -4.15 7.04
C ALA A 44 22.31 -5.18 8.15
N VAL A 45 22.73 -6.40 7.80
CA VAL A 45 23.08 -7.46 8.76
C VAL A 45 24.14 -6.98 9.76
N ALA A 46 25.23 -6.37 9.27
CA ALA A 46 26.30 -5.86 10.12
C ALA A 46 25.81 -4.81 11.13
N ARG A 47 24.88 -3.93 10.73
CA ARG A 47 24.28 -2.94 11.64
C ARG A 47 23.40 -3.56 12.71
N TRP A 48 22.59 -4.57 12.38
CA TRP A 48 21.78 -5.27 13.39
C TRP A 48 22.65 -5.97 14.44
N GLU A 49 23.83 -6.44 14.05
CA GLU A 49 24.77 -7.12 14.92
C GLU A 49 25.76 -6.18 15.63
N SER A 50 25.74 -4.89 15.31
CA SER A 50 26.62 -3.88 15.88
C SER A 50 26.44 -3.76 17.41
N VAL A 51 27.55 -3.42 18.07
CA VAL A 51 27.58 -3.17 19.52
C VAL A 51 27.36 -1.69 19.81
N SER A 52 27.83 -0.79 18.93
CA SER A 52 27.84 0.66 19.14
C SER A 52 26.73 1.43 18.42
N ASP A 53 26.20 0.90 17.31
CA ASP A 53 25.20 1.57 16.48
C ASP A 53 24.21 0.52 15.95
N ARG A 54 23.34 0.06 16.84
CA ARG A 54 22.47 -1.08 16.61
C ARG A 54 21.10 -0.60 16.11
N THR A 55 20.74 -1.04 14.90
CA THR A 55 19.40 -0.80 14.34
C THR A 55 18.56 -2.07 14.36
N SER A 56 17.23 -1.92 14.45
CA SER A 56 16.30 -3.04 14.33
C SER A 56 16.23 -3.53 12.87
N PRO A 57 16.06 -4.84 12.62
CA PRO A 57 15.65 -5.32 11.31
C PRO A 57 14.27 -4.75 10.98
N SER A 58 14.13 -4.12 9.81
CA SER A 58 12.82 -3.64 9.36
C SER A 58 11.84 -4.79 9.14
N ASP A 59 10.55 -4.50 9.10
CA ASP A 59 9.47 -5.49 8.94
C ASP A 59 9.72 -6.53 7.84
N ARG A 60 10.25 -6.09 6.70
CA ARG A 60 10.58 -6.97 5.58
C ARG A 60 11.70 -7.96 5.93
N TYR A 61 12.72 -7.51 6.65
CA TYR A 61 13.80 -8.40 7.09
C TYR A 61 13.38 -9.29 8.26
N GLN A 62 12.54 -8.80 9.18
CA GLN A 62 11.95 -9.65 10.20
C GLN A 62 11.19 -10.80 9.55
N PHE A 63 10.37 -10.52 8.54
CA PHE A 63 9.64 -11.51 7.76
C PHE A 63 10.57 -12.57 7.13
N LEU A 64 11.63 -12.15 6.44
CA LEU A 64 12.57 -13.10 5.83
C LEU A 64 13.35 -13.90 6.87
N LEU A 65 13.77 -13.26 7.96
CA LEU A 65 14.46 -13.93 9.06
C LEU A 65 13.59 -15.01 9.68
N VAL A 66 12.30 -14.74 9.90
CA VAL A 66 11.41 -15.74 10.51
C VAL A 66 11.19 -16.93 9.60
N HIS A 67 11.09 -16.74 8.28
CA HIS A 67 11.04 -17.85 7.33
C HIS A 67 12.35 -18.63 7.23
N LEU A 68 13.48 -17.93 7.30
CA LEU A 68 14.81 -18.52 7.20
C LEU A 68 15.17 -19.36 8.43
N TYR A 69 14.86 -18.85 9.63
CA TYR A 69 15.19 -19.50 10.90
C TYR A 69 14.08 -20.45 11.39
N ALA A 70 12.90 -20.44 10.78
CA ALA A 70 11.88 -21.47 10.96
C ALA A 70 12.30 -22.84 10.44
N ARG A 71 13.33 -22.91 9.60
CA ARG A 71 13.86 -24.15 9.04
C ARG A 71 15.23 -24.47 9.62
N THR A 72 15.52 -25.74 9.87
CA THR A 72 16.85 -26.23 10.21
C THR A 72 17.78 -26.14 9.00
N PRO A 73 19.11 -26.25 9.17
CA PRO A 73 20.04 -26.38 8.05
C PRO A 73 19.74 -27.56 7.11
N ALA A 74 19.05 -28.60 7.60
CA ALA A 74 18.59 -29.74 6.80
C ALA A 74 17.30 -29.46 6.02
N GLY A 75 16.64 -28.33 6.26
CA GLY A 75 15.42 -27.88 5.57
C GLY A 75 14.11 -28.17 6.31
N ASP A 76 14.16 -28.95 7.39
CA ASP A 76 13.01 -29.31 8.22
C ASP A 76 12.50 -28.12 9.03
N GLN A 77 11.19 -28.07 9.31
CA GLN A 77 10.61 -27.00 10.10
C GLN A 77 10.87 -27.22 11.60
N ALA A 78 11.45 -26.21 12.28
CA ALA A 78 11.76 -26.24 13.71
C ALA A 78 11.36 -24.92 14.40
N ILE A 79 10.11 -24.86 14.88
CA ILE A 79 9.50 -23.65 15.46
C ILE A 79 9.26 -23.74 16.99
N GLY A 80 9.55 -24.88 17.60
CA GLY A 80 9.32 -25.13 19.03
C GLY A 80 10.38 -24.53 19.96
N PRO A 81 10.18 -24.64 21.29
CA PRO A 81 11.15 -24.20 22.29
C PRO A 81 12.55 -24.80 22.04
N GLY A 82 13.59 -23.97 22.17
CA GLY A 82 14.98 -24.37 21.92
C GLY A 82 15.43 -24.33 20.46
N SER A 83 14.54 -23.96 19.52
CA SER A 83 14.94 -23.79 18.11
C SER A 83 15.58 -22.43 17.82
N ASP A 84 16.25 -22.34 16.68
CA ASP A 84 16.74 -21.07 16.12
C ASP A 84 15.61 -20.05 15.94
N PHE A 85 14.43 -20.52 15.56
CA PHE A 85 13.23 -19.70 15.41
C PHE A 85 12.81 -19.05 16.74
N ALA A 86 12.73 -19.83 17.82
CA ALA A 86 12.40 -19.29 19.14
C ALA A 86 13.42 -18.24 19.59
N THR A 87 14.72 -18.53 19.38
CA THR A 87 15.82 -17.60 19.68
C THR A 87 15.77 -16.33 18.83
N LEU A 88 15.32 -16.41 17.58
CA LEU A 88 15.09 -15.25 16.72
C LEU A 88 13.96 -14.37 17.26
N LEU A 89 12.83 -14.96 17.68
CA LEU A 89 11.72 -14.19 18.24
C LEU A 89 12.13 -13.47 19.52
N ASP A 90 12.93 -14.10 20.38
CA ASP A 90 13.52 -13.45 21.54
C ASP A 90 14.45 -12.30 21.16
N ALA A 91 15.25 -12.48 20.10
CA ALA A 91 16.06 -11.40 19.57
C ALA A 91 15.19 -10.21 19.13
N LEU A 92 14.12 -10.45 18.36
CA LEU A 92 13.21 -9.40 17.89
C LEU A 92 12.51 -8.67 19.04
N ARG A 93 12.09 -9.37 20.09
CA ARG A 93 11.56 -8.76 21.32
C ARG A 93 12.57 -7.82 21.97
N LEU A 94 13.84 -8.21 22.04
CA LEU A 94 14.92 -7.35 22.56
C LEU A 94 15.20 -6.13 21.68
N PHE A 95 14.83 -6.18 20.39
CA PHE A 95 14.85 -5.03 19.49
C PHE A 95 13.60 -4.13 19.63
N GLY A 96 12.72 -4.39 20.59
CA GLY A 96 11.50 -3.61 20.80
C GLY A 96 10.35 -4.00 19.86
N THR A 97 10.42 -5.16 19.21
CA THR A 97 9.31 -5.63 18.36
C THR A 97 8.08 -5.91 19.24
N PRO A 98 6.91 -5.29 18.97
CA PRO A 98 5.74 -5.43 19.82
C PRO A 98 5.27 -6.88 19.95
N PRO A 99 4.67 -7.29 21.09
CA PRO A 99 4.17 -8.66 21.28
C PRO A 99 3.20 -9.12 20.20
N GLU A 100 2.31 -8.24 19.74
CA GLU A 100 1.38 -8.49 18.64
C GLU A 100 2.11 -8.81 17.34
N ARG A 101 3.17 -8.05 17.04
CA ARG A 101 4.01 -8.28 15.85
C ARG A 101 4.74 -9.62 15.93
N VAL A 102 5.22 -10.00 17.10
CA VAL A 102 5.83 -11.32 17.31
C VAL A 102 4.82 -12.45 17.11
N GLN A 103 3.59 -12.30 17.62
CA GLN A 103 2.52 -13.27 17.36
C GLN A 103 2.18 -13.36 15.86
N GLN A 104 2.17 -12.23 15.15
CA GLN A 104 1.97 -12.21 13.69
C GLN A 104 3.07 -12.96 12.95
N LEU A 105 4.33 -12.77 13.34
CA LEU A 105 5.48 -13.46 12.73
C LEU A 105 5.42 -14.98 12.95
N VAL A 106 4.96 -15.42 14.12
CA VAL A 106 4.69 -16.84 14.39
C VAL A 106 3.61 -17.38 13.46
N ALA A 107 2.48 -16.68 13.36
CA ALA A 107 1.35 -17.07 12.52
C ALA A 107 1.73 -17.26 11.04
N LEU A 108 2.60 -16.39 10.50
CA LEU A 108 3.06 -16.47 9.10
C LEU A 108 3.81 -17.77 8.78
N VAL A 109 4.50 -18.32 9.76
CA VAL A 109 5.28 -19.56 9.60
C VAL A 109 4.44 -20.80 9.90
N THR A 110 3.48 -20.70 10.82
CA THR A 110 2.60 -21.81 11.22
C THR A 110 1.40 -22.02 10.30
N HIS A 111 0.88 -20.98 9.63
CA HIS A 111 -0.27 -21.15 8.71
C HIS A 111 0.09 -21.87 7.41
N ARG A 112 1.37 -21.91 7.04
CA ARG A 112 1.86 -22.73 5.92
C ARG A 112 1.82 -24.23 6.22
N THR A 113 1.60 -24.62 7.48
CA THR A 113 1.51 -26.03 7.92
C THR A 113 0.08 -26.58 7.90
N GLN A 114 -0.93 -25.75 7.67
CA GLN A 114 -2.35 -26.17 7.60
C GLN A 114 -3.07 -25.76 6.31
N GLY A 115 -2.39 -25.03 5.41
CA GLY A 115 -2.90 -24.77 4.07
C GLY A 115 -2.61 -25.98 3.20
N ASP A 116 -3.64 -26.81 3.01
CA ASP A 116 -3.91 -27.56 1.79
C ASP A 116 -3.12 -26.94 0.62
N ASP A 117 -2.13 -27.66 0.10
CA ASP A 117 -1.61 -27.42 -1.24
C ASP A 117 -2.81 -27.69 -2.16
N GLY A 118 -3.67 -26.69 -2.28
CA GLY A 118 -4.77 -26.59 -3.22
C GLY A 118 -4.13 -26.59 -4.59
N ASN A 119 -3.81 -27.79 -5.02
CA ASN A 119 -3.12 -28.10 -6.22
C ASN A 119 -4.10 -27.78 -7.35
N LEU A 120 -4.17 -26.50 -7.75
CA LEU A 120 -4.74 -26.07 -9.02
C LEU A 120 -3.80 -26.56 -10.14
N SER A 121 -3.58 -27.88 -10.18
CA SER A 121 -2.67 -28.57 -11.10
C SER A 121 -3.30 -28.78 -12.46
N ASP A 122 -4.61 -28.58 -12.59
CA ASP A 122 -5.29 -28.73 -13.88
C ASP A 122 -6.17 -27.51 -14.20
N PRO A 123 -5.69 -26.57 -15.05
CA PRO A 123 -6.47 -25.43 -15.55
C PRO A 123 -7.78 -25.85 -16.25
N SER A 124 -7.90 -27.12 -16.66
CA SER A 124 -9.10 -27.65 -17.31
C SER A 124 -10.21 -28.08 -16.32
N GLN A 125 -9.94 -28.07 -15.01
CA GLN A 125 -10.88 -28.48 -13.95
C GLN A 125 -11.30 -27.37 -12.99
N LEU A 126 -11.02 -26.09 -13.29
CA LEU A 126 -11.48 -24.97 -12.46
C LEU A 126 -13.00 -24.92 -12.34
N ASP A 127 -13.53 -25.22 -11.16
CA ASP A 127 -14.96 -25.06 -10.90
C ASP A 127 -15.31 -23.64 -10.39
N HIS A 128 -16.60 -23.31 -10.39
CA HIS A 128 -17.14 -21.99 -10.05
C HIS A 128 -16.87 -21.69 -8.58
N GLU A 129 -16.90 -22.74 -7.76
CA GLU A 129 -16.58 -22.69 -6.36
C GLU A 129 -15.11 -22.28 -6.14
N ASP A 130 -14.17 -22.70 -7.01
CA ASP A 130 -12.77 -22.30 -6.90
C ASP A 130 -12.56 -20.81 -7.21
N LEU A 131 -13.15 -20.33 -8.32
CA LEU A 131 -13.08 -18.92 -8.71
C LEU A 131 -13.79 -18.03 -7.68
N THR A 132 -14.92 -18.49 -7.14
CA THR A 132 -15.65 -17.78 -6.08
C THR A 132 -14.80 -17.67 -4.82
N ARG A 133 -14.21 -18.78 -4.35
CA ARG A 133 -13.32 -18.78 -3.17
C ARG A 133 -12.12 -17.85 -3.35
N LEU A 134 -11.50 -17.83 -4.53
CA LEU A 134 -10.39 -16.90 -4.81
C LEU A 134 -10.86 -15.43 -4.83
N SER A 135 -12.03 -15.16 -5.41
CA SER A 135 -12.64 -13.82 -5.43
C SER A 135 -12.97 -13.31 -4.02
N GLU A 136 -13.54 -14.17 -3.19
CA GLU A 136 -13.81 -13.88 -1.78
C GLU A 136 -12.51 -13.62 -1.01
N ALA A 137 -11.46 -14.40 -1.26
CA ALA A 137 -10.16 -14.20 -0.63
C ALA A 137 -9.55 -12.84 -1.03
N VAL A 138 -9.57 -12.46 -2.31
CA VAL A 138 -9.11 -11.13 -2.78
C VAL A 138 -9.92 -10.02 -2.10
N THR A 139 -11.25 -10.19 -2.04
CA THR A 139 -12.16 -9.23 -1.39
C THR A 139 -11.85 -9.09 0.11
N ALA A 140 -11.63 -10.20 0.80
CA ALA A 140 -11.28 -10.22 2.22
C ALA A 140 -9.92 -9.55 2.49
N ILE A 141 -8.91 -9.83 1.66
CA ILE A 141 -7.59 -9.18 1.75
C ILE A 141 -7.73 -7.67 1.51
N ASN A 142 -8.49 -7.26 0.48
CA ASN A 142 -8.74 -5.85 0.21
C ASN A 142 -9.47 -5.15 1.38
N GLY A 143 -10.42 -5.84 2.01
CA GLY A 143 -11.15 -5.34 3.18
C GLY A 143 -10.29 -5.09 4.42
N GLN A 144 -9.11 -5.70 4.49
CA GLN A 144 -8.14 -5.52 5.59
C GLN A 144 -7.19 -4.33 5.38
N VAL A 145 -7.22 -3.68 4.22
CA VAL A 145 -6.42 -2.47 3.97
C VAL A 145 -6.76 -1.38 4.98
N GLY A 146 -5.75 -0.80 5.63
CA GLY A 146 -5.91 0.20 6.68
C GLY A 146 -5.96 -0.39 8.10
N ALA A 147 -6.24 -1.70 8.24
CA ALA A 147 -6.21 -2.41 9.52
C ALA A 147 -4.99 -3.33 9.68
N VAL A 148 -4.43 -3.81 8.56
CA VAL A 148 -3.33 -4.77 8.54
C VAL A 148 -2.13 -4.18 7.77
N PRO A 149 -0.88 -4.38 8.24
CA PRO A 149 0.31 -3.92 7.52
C PRO A 149 0.38 -4.42 6.08
N PHE A 150 0.71 -3.53 5.14
CA PHE A 150 0.71 -3.84 3.70
C PHE A 150 1.57 -5.04 3.30
N VAL A 151 2.71 -5.25 3.96
CA VAL A 151 3.59 -6.41 3.71
C VAL A 151 2.85 -7.73 3.94
N ARG A 152 1.99 -7.80 4.98
CA ARG A 152 1.21 -9.02 5.27
C ARG A 152 0.16 -9.28 4.20
N LEU A 153 -0.55 -8.23 3.79
CA LEU A 153 -1.54 -8.32 2.71
C LEU A 153 -0.88 -8.77 1.40
N GLN A 154 0.32 -8.26 1.11
CA GLN A 154 1.07 -8.64 -0.08
C GLN A 154 1.36 -10.14 -0.09
N LEU A 155 1.82 -10.68 1.04
CA LEU A 155 2.13 -12.10 1.18
C LEU A 155 0.91 -13.02 1.07
N GLN A 156 -0.24 -12.58 1.58
CA GLN A 156 -1.50 -13.31 1.43
C GLN A 156 -1.97 -13.32 -0.02
N LEU A 157 -1.74 -12.23 -0.76
CA LEU A 157 -2.23 -12.06 -2.12
C LEU A 157 -1.33 -12.71 -3.18
N THR A 158 -0.02 -12.83 -2.93
CA THR A 158 0.96 -13.37 -3.88
C THR A 158 0.57 -14.73 -4.49
N PRO A 159 0.15 -15.75 -3.72
CA PRO A 159 -0.25 -17.04 -4.29
C PRO A 159 -1.46 -16.94 -5.23
N ILE A 160 -2.39 -16.03 -4.93
CA ILE A 160 -3.58 -15.78 -5.76
C ILE A 160 -3.17 -15.13 -7.08
N VAL A 161 -2.31 -14.09 -7.03
CA VAL A 161 -1.77 -13.42 -8.23
C VAL A 161 -1.06 -14.40 -9.13
N GLU A 162 -0.21 -15.26 -8.58
CA GLU A 162 0.55 -16.23 -9.37
C GLU A 162 -0.36 -17.31 -9.97
N SER A 163 -1.42 -17.69 -9.26
CA SER A 163 -2.45 -18.59 -9.79
C SER A 163 -3.23 -17.94 -10.94
N CYS A 164 -3.69 -16.69 -10.77
CA CYS A 164 -4.33 -15.93 -11.83
C CYS A 164 -3.44 -15.81 -13.08
N ARG A 165 -2.12 -15.57 -12.93
CA ARG A 165 -1.18 -15.47 -14.06
C ARG A 165 -1.08 -16.75 -14.85
N ARG A 166 -0.99 -17.90 -14.17
CA ARG A 166 -0.99 -19.21 -14.83
C ARG A 166 -2.31 -19.42 -15.56
N LEU A 167 -3.44 -19.19 -14.89
CA LEU A 167 -4.78 -19.48 -15.42
C LEU A 167 -5.16 -18.61 -16.62
N VAL A 168 -4.87 -17.30 -16.59
CA VAL A 168 -5.19 -16.36 -17.69
C VAL A 168 -4.44 -16.71 -18.98
N ARG A 169 -3.26 -17.35 -18.88
CA ARG A 169 -2.48 -17.81 -20.06
C ARG A 169 -3.09 -19.03 -20.75
N HIS A 170 -3.99 -19.75 -20.09
CA HIS A 170 -4.67 -20.91 -20.69
C HIS A 170 -5.95 -20.47 -21.40
N GLU A 171 -5.97 -20.58 -22.73
CA GLU A 171 -7.06 -20.06 -23.57
C GLU A 171 -8.40 -20.83 -23.45
N GLN A 172 -8.38 -22.07 -22.95
CA GLN A 172 -9.55 -22.98 -22.95
C GLN A 172 -10.41 -22.94 -21.67
N VAL A 173 -10.27 -21.91 -20.82
CA VAL A 173 -11.11 -21.80 -19.62
C VAL A 173 -12.51 -21.31 -20.01
N GLY A 174 -13.54 -22.18 -19.85
CA GLY A 174 -14.93 -21.87 -20.18
C GLY A 174 -15.54 -20.67 -19.43
N ARG A 175 -14.88 -20.21 -18.36
CA ARG A 175 -15.28 -19.06 -17.51
C ARG A 175 -14.32 -17.86 -17.62
N ARG A 176 -13.92 -17.53 -18.85
CA ARG A 176 -12.89 -16.50 -19.12
C ARG A 176 -13.22 -15.13 -18.50
N GLN A 177 -14.46 -14.67 -18.53
CA GLN A 177 -14.85 -13.35 -17.99
C GLN A 177 -14.69 -13.27 -16.46
N GLU A 178 -15.15 -14.29 -15.72
CA GLU A 178 -14.98 -14.38 -14.26
C GLU A 178 -13.50 -14.39 -13.86
N LEU A 179 -12.69 -15.19 -14.58
CA LEU A 179 -11.25 -15.26 -14.34
C LEU A 179 -10.54 -13.93 -14.65
N VAL A 180 -10.88 -13.28 -15.76
CA VAL A 180 -10.32 -11.97 -16.13
C VAL A 180 -10.70 -10.92 -15.07
N LEU A 181 -11.93 -10.92 -14.58
CA LEU A 181 -12.38 -10.01 -13.53
C LEU A 181 -11.60 -10.22 -12.22
N LEU A 182 -11.46 -11.49 -11.79
CA LEU A 182 -10.66 -11.87 -10.62
C LEU A 182 -9.20 -11.45 -10.78
N ALA A 183 -8.58 -11.76 -11.92
CA ALA A 183 -7.18 -11.45 -12.19
C ALA A 183 -6.94 -9.93 -12.21
N ALA A 184 -7.81 -9.16 -12.87
CA ALA A 184 -7.74 -7.70 -12.88
C ALA A 184 -7.83 -7.11 -11.47
N ALA A 185 -8.73 -7.62 -10.63
CA ALA A 185 -8.85 -7.20 -9.22
C ALA A 185 -7.61 -7.58 -8.40
N ALA A 186 -7.12 -8.81 -8.53
CA ALA A 186 -5.95 -9.30 -7.82
C ALA A 186 -4.68 -8.52 -8.20
N TYR A 187 -4.45 -8.26 -9.48
CA TYR A 187 -3.28 -7.53 -9.96
C TYR A 187 -3.32 -6.06 -9.56
N SER A 188 -4.50 -5.42 -9.64
CA SER A 188 -4.69 -4.04 -9.19
C SER A 188 -4.41 -3.89 -7.69
N LEU A 189 -4.93 -4.80 -6.86
CA LEU A 189 -4.66 -4.81 -5.43
C LEU A 189 -3.17 -5.08 -5.16
N ALA A 190 -2.56 -6.05 -5.84
CA ALA A 190 -1.14 -6.34 -5.69
C ALA A 190 -0.26 -5.14 -6.08
N GLY A 191 -0.62 -4.43 -7.15
CA GLY A 191 0.04 -3.19 -7.56
C GLY A 191 -0.04 -2.11 -6.49
N ARG A 192 -1.21 -1.93 -5.85
CA ARG A 192 -1.35 -1.03 -4.69
C ARG A 192 -0.43 -1.44 -3.54
N LEU A 193 -0.42 -2.71 -3.17
CA LEU A 193 0.40 -3.21 -2.06
C LEU A 193 1.90 -3.08 -2.34
N ALA A 194 2.33 -3.31 -3.57
CA ALA A 194 3.71 -3.08 -4.02
C ALA A 194 4.09 -1.60 -3.88
N PHE A 195 3.23 -0.68 -4.33
CA PHE A 195 3.46 0.75 -4.21
C PHE A 195 3.64 1.21 -2.75
N GLU A 196 2.74 0.77 -1.87
CA GLU A 196 2.79 1.13 -0.45
C GLU A 196 4.03 0.56 0.25
N THR A 197 4.48 -0.63 -0.17
CA THR A 197 5.72 -1.24 0.33
C THR A 197 6.99 -0.74 -0.38
N ARG A 198 6.88 0.31 -1.21
CA ARG A 198 7.99 0.96 -1.93
C ARG A 198 8.67 0.06 -2.97
N ASP A 199 7.90 -0.79 -3.62
CA ASP A 199 8.31 -1.59 -4.79
C ASP A 199 7.65 -1.00 -6.04
N ASP A 200 8.18 0.13 -6.52
CA ASP A 200 7.57 0.93 -7.58
C ASP A 200 7.58 0.21 -8.93
N GLU A 201 8.65 -0.51 -9.24
CA GLU A 201 8.75 -1.31 -10.47
C GLU A 201 7.67 -2.40 -10.50
N ALA A 202 7.55 -3.18 -9.42
CA ALA A 202 6.49 -4.19 -9.32
C ALA A 202 5.09 -3.55 -9.37
N ALA A 203 4.89 -2.41 -8.73
CA ALA A 203 3.62 -1.70 -8.76
C ALA A 203 3.21 -1.32 -10.19
N MET A 204 4.13 -0.70 -10.94
CA MET A 204 3.91 -0.29 -12.34
C MET A 204 3.62 -1.50 -13.24
N ALA A 205 4.39 -2.58 -13.10
CA ALA A 205 4.18 -3.81 -13.86
C ALA A 205 2.81 -4.44 -13.57
N LEU A 206 2.44 -4.57 -12.29
CA LEU A 206 1.17 -5.16 -11.87
C LEU A 206 -0.04 -4.34 -12.33
N TYR A 207 0.02 -3.01 -12.26
CA TYR A 207 -1.07 -2.17 -12.78
C TYR A 207 -1.17 -2.22 -14.32
N THR A 208 -0.06 -2.38 -15.01
CA THR A 208 -0.05 -2.58 -16.47
C THR A 208 -0.71 -3.91 -16.82
N GLU A 209 -0.30 -5.01 -16.18
CA GLU A 209 -0.95 -6.32 -16.32
C GLU A 209 -2.44 -6.26 -15.99
N ALA A 210 -2.84 -5.57 -14.90
CA ALA A 210 -4.23 -5.40 -14.52
C ALA A 210 -5.05 -4.68 -15.60
N THR A 211 -4.47 -3.65 -16.22
CA THR A 211 -5.11 -2.85 -17.27
C THR A 211 -5.28 -3.65 -18.56
N GLU A 212 -4.25 -4.41 -18.95
CA GLU A 212 -4.26 -5.30 -20.12
C GLU A 212 -5.28 -6.43 -19.97
N VAL A 213 -5.32 -7.07 -18.81
CA VAL A 213 -6.32 -8.10 -18.51
C VAL A 213 -7.72 -7.50 -18.53
N ALA A 214 -7.95 -6.38 -17.84
CA ALA A 214 -9.26 -5.72 -17.82
C ALA A 214 -9.72 -5.22 -19.19
N ALA A 215 -8.84 -5.06 -20.18
CA ALA A 215 -9.23 -4.72 -21.55
C ALA A 215 -10.08 -5.79 -22.24
N HIS A 216 -10.10 -7.01 -21.70
CA HIS A 216 -10.92 -8.13 -22.19
C HIS A 216 -12.30 -8.19 -21.53
N LEU A 217 -12.58 -7.33 -20.54
CA LEU A 217 -13.90 -7.21 -19.92
C LEU A 217 -14.82 -6.38 -20.81
N GLU A 218 -16.09 -6.75 -20.85
CA GLU A 218 -17.12 -6.01 -21.60
C GLU A 218 -17.39 -4.64 -20.97
N ASP A 219 -17.48 -4.58 -19.64
CA ASP A 219 -17.67 -3.33 -18.91
C ASP A 219 -16.34 -2.59 -18.65
N ARG A 220 -16.18 -1.45 -19.31
CA ARG A 220 -14.99 -0.60 -19.20
C ARG A 220 -14.83 0.07 -17.84
N SER A 221 -15.84 0.04 -16.96
CA SER A 221 -15.71 0.58 -15.59
C SER A 221 -14.59 -0.10 -14.81
N HIS A 222 -14.33 -1.40 -15.02
CA HIS A 222 -13.22 -2.09 -14.36
C HIS A 222 -11.85 -1.54 -14.80
N ARG A 223 -11.65 -1.37 -16.11
CA ARG A 223 -10.40 -0.81 -16.64
C ARG A 223 -10.20 0.63 -16.19
N ALA A 224 -11.25 1.44 -16.20
CA ALA A 224 -11.20 2.81 -15.71
C ALA A 224 -10.87 2.90 -14.22
N ALA A 225 -11.40 2.00 -13.38
CA ALA A 225 -11.09 1.95 -11.95
C ALA A 225 -9.60 1.64 -11.69
N ILE A 226 -9.03 0.73 -12.48
CA ILE A 226 -7.61 0.35 -12.43
C ILE A 226 -6.75 1.52 -12.88
N GLN A 227 -7.03 2.12 -14.04
CA GLN A 227 -6.30 3.28 -14.56
C GLN A 227 -6.34 4.47 -13.59
N THR A 228 -7.50 4.74 -12.98
CA THR A 228 -7.66 5.79 -11.96
C THR A 228 -6.74 5.57 -10.77
N SER A 229 -6.59 4.32 -10.31
CA SER A 229 -5.69 3.98 -9.20
C SER A 229 -4.22 4.01 -9.64
N HIS A 230 -3.93 3.57 -10.86
CA HIS A 230 -2.60 3.61 -11.47
C HIS A 230 -2.09 5.04 -11.66
N THR A 231 -2.95 5.99 -12.05
CA THR A 231 -2.62 7.42 -12.10
C THR A 231 -2.00 7.91 -10.79
N MET A 232 -2.59 7.55 -9.64
CA MET A 232 -2.07 7.97 -8.33
C MET A 232 -0.74 7.33 -7.99
N VAL A 233 -0.52 6.09 -8.43
CA VAL A 233 0.77 5.41 -8.29
C VAL A 233 1.83 6.09 -9.15
N ILE A 234 1.56 6.37 -10.42
CA ILE A 234 2.48 7.12 -11.30
C ILE A 234 2.84 8.44 -10.63
N LEU A 235 1.84 9.25 -10.28
CA LEU A 235 2.04 10.55 -9.64
C LEU A 235 2.99 10.46 -8.42
N HIS A 236 2.77 9.50 -7.53
CA HIS A 236 3.49 9.47 -6.25
C HIS A 236 4.79 8.65 -6.27
N ALA A 237 4.94 7.72 -7.22
CA ALA A 237 6.14 6.91 -7.41
C ALA A 237 7.20 7.66 -8.24
N THR A 238 6.79 8.33 -9.33
CA THR A 238 7.72 8.92 -10.30
C THR A 238 7.77 10.45 -10.24
N ASP A 239 6.78 11.10 -9.61
CA ASP A 239 6.54 12.54 -9.72
C ASP A 239 6.33 13.03 -11.17
N ASP A 240 6.00 12.11 -12.10
CA ASP A 240 5.69 12.41 -13.49
C ASP A 240 4.22 12.79 -13.66
N LEU A 241 3.98 14.10 -13.60
CA LEU A 241 2.64 14.67 -13.68
C LEU A 241 2.03 14.57 -15.08
N GLU A 242 2.86 14.56 -16.13
CA GLU A 242 2.39 14.47 -17.51
C GLU A 242 1.90 13.05 -17.82
N ALA A 243 2.68 12.03 -17.43
CA ALA A 243 2.27 10.63 -17.55
C ALA A 243 1.01 10.36 -16.71
N ALA A 244 0.95 10.86 -15.48
CA ALA A 244 -0.23 10.75 -14.63
C ALA A 244 -1.46 11.43 -15.28
N GLY A 245 -1.28 12.60 -15.90
CA GLY A 245 -2.34 13.33 -16.61
C GLY A 245 -2.87 12.58 -17.83
N THR A 246 -1.98 12.00 -18.62
CA THR A 246 -2.35 11.17 -19.78
C THR A 246 -3.19 9.97 -19.34
N MET A 247 -2.76 9.25 -18.29
CA MET A 247 -3.50 8.13 -17.72
C MET A 247 -4.85 8.56 -17.15
N ALA A 248 -4.90 9.68 -16.40
CA ALA A 248 -6.12 10.19 -15.79
C ALA A 248 -7.17 10.54 -16.87
N HIS A 249 -6.73 11.18 -17.95
CA HIS A 249 -7.61 11.50 -19.06
C HIS A 249 -8.15 10.25 -19.74
N ALA A 250 -7.30 9.26 -20.03
CA ALA A 250 -7.72 7.97 -20.57
C ALA A 250 -8.74 7.25 -19.65
N ALA A 251 -8.53 7.29 -18.33
CA ALA A 251 -9.44 6.72 -17.35
C ALA A 251 -10.85 7.37 -17.43
N THR A 252 -10.93 8.69 -17.61
CA THR A 252 -12.24 9.36 -17.80
C THR A 252 -12.96 8.89 -19.07
N PHE A 253 -12.22 8.67 -20.15
CA PHE A 253 -12.78 8.22 -21.43
C PHE A 253 -13.33 6.79 -21.35
N ASP A 254 -12.65 5.91 -20.63
CA ASP A 254 -13.14 4.54 -20.38
C ASP A 254 -14.30 4.53 -19.38
N ALA A 255 -14.26 5.36 -18.33
CA ALA A 255 -15.35 5.43 -17.36
C ALA A 255 -16.68 5.95 -17.96
N HIS A 256 -16.60 6.79 -19.00
CA HIS A 256 -17.78 7.22 -19.75
C HIS A 256 -18.41 6.10 -20.58
N ARG A 257 -17.64 5.07 -20.93
CA ARG A 257 -18.12 3.87 -21.66
C ARG A 257 -18.45 2.70 -20.74
N GLY A 258 -18.20 2.85 -19.45
CA GLY A 258 -18.54 1.87 -18.44
C GLY A 258 -19.90 2.13 -17.80
N SER A 259 -20.42 1.11 -17.12
CA SER A 259 -21.75 1.14 -16.51
C SER A 259 -21.81 1.89 -15.17
N SER A 260 -20.69 1.97 -14.44
CA SER A 260 -20.63 2.56 -13.09
C SER A 260 -20.47 4.09 -13.11
N TYR A 261 -21.43 4.78 -12.49
CA TYR A 261 -21.37 6.20 -12.19
C TYR A 261 -20.34 6.49 -11.09
N ALA A 262 -20.20 5.59 -10.10
CA ALA A 262 -19.25 5.77 -9.01
C ALA A 262 -17.80 5.81 -9.54
N ILE A 263 -17.43 4.91 -10.47
CA ILE A 263 -16.12 4.93 -11.11
C ILE A 263 -15.95 6.17 -11.98
N ARG A 264 -16.99 6.60 -12.70
CA ARG A 264 -16.94 7.80 -13.53
C ARG A 264 -16.74 9.06 -12.71
N ALA A 265 -17.43 9.20 -11.59
CA ALA A 265 -17.23 10.31 -10.65
C ALA A 265 -15.80 10.32 -10.12
N ARG A 266 -15.29 9.15 -9.70
CA ARG A 266 -13.91 9.00 -9.21
C ARG A 266 -12.86 9.34 -10.27
N ALA A 267 -13.05 8.91 -11.51
CA ALA A 267 -12.12 9.20 -12.61
C ALA A 267 -12.04 10.72 -12.88
N HIS A 268 -13.18 11.42 -12.87
CA HIS A 268 -13.19 12.88 -12.99
C HIS A 268 -12.54 13.57 -11.79
N ALA A 269 -12.75 13.07 -10.57
CA ALA A 269 -12.14 13.62 -9.36
C ALA A 269 -10.60 13.50 -9.37
N VAL A 270 -10.07 12.33 -9.76
CA VAL A 270 -8.61 12.14 -9.93
C VAL A 270 -8.06 13.00 -11.06
N HIS A 271 -8.77 13.11 -12.19
CA HIS A 271 -8.36 14.02 -13.27
C HIS A 271 -8.34 15.49 -12.81
N ALA A 272 -9.30 15.90 -11.97
CA ALA A 272 -9.31 17.23 -11.36
C ALA A 272 -8.09 17.47 -10.47
N GLU A 273 -7.72 16.50 -9.63
CA GLU A 273 -6.51 16.57 -8.80
C GLU A 273 -5.26 16.75 -9.66
N ILE A 274 -5.09 15.94 -10.70
CA ILE A 274 -3.91 16.05 -11.59
C ILE A 274 -3.87 17.42 -12.28
N CYS A 275 -5.01 17.90 -12.76
CA CYS A 275 -5.09 19.23 -13.37
C CYS A 275 -4.75 20.35 -12.37
N ALA A 276 -5.23 20.26 -11.13
CA ALA A 276 -4.96 21.24 -10.08
C ALA A 276 -3.46 21.27 -9.73
N ARG A 277 -2.85 20.09 -9.57
CA ARG A 277 -1.40 19.95 -9.35
C ARG A 277 -0.57 20.51 -10.51
N ALA A 278 -1.09 20.43 -11.73
CA ALA A 278 -0.46 20.98 -12.93
C ALA A 278 -0.66 22.50 -13.10
N GLY A 279 -1.35 23.17 -12.15
CA GLY A 279 -1.66 24.59 -12.24
C GLY A 279 -2.79 24.93 -13.22
N HIS A 280 -3.52 23.93 -13.73
CA HIS A 280 -4.64 24.11 -14.66
C HIS A 280 -5.97 24.26 -13.88
N ALA A 281 -6.13 25.35 -13.15
CA ALA A 281 -7.28 25.59 -12.27
C ALA A 281 -8.63 25.45 -12.98
N ASP A 282 -8.80 26.03 -14.17
CA ASP A 282 -10.05 25.95 -14.94
C ASP A 282 -10.41 24.51 -15.34
N LYS A 283 -9.40 23.73 -15.74
CA LYS A 283 -9.60 22.31 -16.10
C LYS A 283 -9.94 21.48 -14.88
N ALA A 284 -9.30 21.77 -13.75
CA ALA A 284 -9.60 21.11 -12.47
C ALA A 284 -11.04 21.38 -12.04
N ALA A 285 -11.47 22.65 -12.05
CA ALA A 285 -12.84 23.04 -11.70
C ALA A 285 -13.87 22.37 -12.62
N ALA A 286 -13.64 22.35 -13.93
CA ALA A 286 -14.53 21.70 -14.88
C ALA A 286 -14.61 20.17 -14.69
N ALA A 287 -13.49 19.52 -14.33
CA ALA A 287 -13.47 18.10 -14.03
C ALA A 287 -14.18 17.80 -12.70
N LEU A 288 -14.00 18.63 -11.69
CA LEU A 288 -14.65 18.49 -10.39
C LEU A 288 -16.18 18.69 -10.48
N ASP A 289 -16.65 19.67 -11.25
CA ASP A 289 -18.09 19.85 -11.55
C ASP A 289 -18.69 18.61 -12.21
N ARG A 290 -17.98 18.00 -13.17
CA ARG A 290 -18.40 16.71 -13.76
C ARG A 290 -18.42 15.59 -12.73
N ALA A 291 -17.45 15.54 -11.81
CA ALA A 291 -17.40 14.54 -10.76
C ALA A 291 -18.63 14.66 -9.84
N TRP A 292 -18.98 15.88 -9.39
CA TRP A 292 -20.15 16.13 -8.54
C TRP A 292 -21.46 15.73 -9.23
N LYS A 293 -21.70 16.21 -10.46
CA LYS A 293 -22.88 15.85 -11.26
C LYS A 293 -23.02 14.35 -11.50
N THR A 294 -21.90 13.65 -11.63
CA THR A 294 -21.89 12.20 -11.81
C THR A 294 -22.16 11.48 -10.49
N ALA A 295 -21.60 11.97 -9.37
CA ALA A 295 -21.79 11.39 -8.05
C ALA A 295 -23.27 11.43 -7.61
N GLU A 296 -24.00 12.49 -7.99
CA GLU A 296 -25.46 12.61 -7.75
C GLU A 296 -26.29 11.53 -8.47
N GLN A 297 -25.73 10.88 -9.50
CA GLN A 297 -26.39 9.82 -10.26
C GLN A 297 -26.05 8.41 -9.75
N VAL A 298 -25.20 8.29 -8.74
CA VAL A 298 -24.83 7.00 -8.16
C VAL A 298 -26.03 6.43 -7.41
N SER A 299 -26.51 5.28 -7.89
CA SER A 299 -27.60 4.54 -7.26
C SER A 299 -27.06 3.46 -6.32
N ILE A 300 -27.94 2.89 -5.48
CA ILE A 300 -27.59 1.76 -4.61
C ILE A 300 -27.16 0.52 -5.40
N ASP A 301 -27.64 0.38 -6.64
CA ASP A 301 -27.35 -0.74 -7.55
C ASP A 301 -26.07 -0.52 -8.38
N ASP A 302 -25.30 0.56 -8.13
CA ASP A 302 -24.04 0.79 -8.84
C ASP A 302 -23.04 -0.34 -8.51
N PRO A 303 -22.44 -0.99 -9.53
CA PRO A 303 -21.50 -2.11 -9.34
C PRO A 303 -20.27 -1.77 -8.49
N HIS A 304 -19.94 -0.48 -8.33
CA HIS A 304 -18.78 0.02 -7.59
C HIS A 304 -19.15 1.09 -6.56
N SER A 305 -20.19 0.86 -5.77
CA SER A 305 -20.75 1.79 -4.75
C SER A 305 -19.78 2.25 -3.63
N GLY A 306 -18.50 1.85 -3.65
CA GLY A 306 -17.49 2.26 -2.69
C GLY A 306 -16.99 3.71 -2.82
N PHE A 307 -17.39 4.45 -3.87
CA PHE A 307 -17.08 5.86 -4.03
C PHE A 307 -18.35 6.72 -3.87
N THR A 308 -18.38 7.54 -2.82
CA THR A 308 -19.52 8.37 -2.43
C THR A 308 -19.21 9.86 -2.58
N THR A 309 -20.24 10.71 -2.50
CA THR A 309 -20.10 12.18 -2.45
C THR A 309 -19.17 12.65 -1.35
N ASP A 310 -19.17 11.99 -0.20
CA ASP A 310 -18.30 12.36 0.92
C ASP A 310 -16.81 12.15 0.60
N ARG A 311 -16.50 11.18 -0.26
CA ARG A 311 -15.12 11.00 -0.75
C ARG A 311 -14.71 12.05 -1.77
N LEU A 312 -15.69 12.70 -2.41
CA LEU A 312 -15.44 13.77 -3.38
C LEU A 312 -15.05 15.08 -2.69
N ASP A 313 -15.54 15.34 -1.47
CA ASP A 313 -15.10 16.48 -0.65
C ASP A 313 -13.57 16.50 -0.45
N GLY A 314 -12.94 15.33 -0.28
CA GLY A 314 -11.48 15.25 -0.18
C GLY A 314 -10.74 15.72 -1.43
N PHE A 315 -11.27 15.40 -2.62
CA PHE A 315 -10.69 15.86 -3.89
C PHE A 315 -10.97 17.35 -4.13
N ASP A 316 -12.18 17.81 -3.81
CA ASP A 316 -12.57 19.22 -3.92
C ASP A 316 -11.64 20.11 -3.07
N GLY A 317 -11.47 19.76 -1.80
CA GLY A 317 -10.60 20.51 -0.90
C GLY A 317 -9.13 20.49 -1.32
N LEU A 318 -8.64 19.37 -1.87
CA LEU A 318 -7.29 19.30 -2.42
C LEU A 318 -7.11 20.16 -3.68
N CYS A 319 -8.10 20.17 -4.59
CA CYS A 319 -8.09 21.07 -5.74
C CYS A 319 -8.07 22.54 -5.29
N ALA A 320 -8.83 22.89 -4.26
CA ALA A 320 -8.84 24.24 -3.70
C ALA A 320 -7.52 24.65 -3.04
N LEU A 321 -6.83 23.73 -2.35
CA LEU A 321 -5.46 23.98 -1.86
C LEU A 321 -4.52 24.38 -2.99
N HIS A 322 -4.58 23.65 -4.10
CA HIS A 322 -3.76 23.93 -5.27
C HIS A 322 -4.18 25.20 -6.01
N ALA A 323 -5.45 25.59 -5.93
CA ALA A 323 -5.95 26.87 -6.43
C ALA A 323 -5.62 28.07 -5.52
N GLY A 324 -5.13 27.82 -4.30
CA GLY A 324 -4.81 28.86 -3.31
C GLY A 324 -6.00 29.31 -2.45
N ASP A 325 -7.14 28.63 -2.53
CA ASP A 325 -8.31 28.90 -1.68
C ASP A 325 -8.26 28.03 -0.42
N ALA A 326 -7.51 28.50 0.58
CA ALA A 326 -7.30 27.78 1.83
C ALA A 326 -8.57 27.63 2.68
N SER A 327 -9.52 28.57 2.57
CA SER A 327 -10.77 28.53 3.33
C SER A 327 -11.69 27.45 2.78
N HIS A 328 -11.91 27.42 1.46
CA HIS A 328 -12.71 26.38 0.84
C HIS A 328 -12.06 25.00 0.99
N ALA A 329 -10.73 24.93 0.87
CA ALA A 329 -9.97 23.72 1.14
C ALA A 329 -10.25 23.17 2.54
N HIS A 330 -10.15 24.01 3.57
CA HIS A 330 -10.41 23.63 4.95
C HIS A 330 -11.80 23.02 5.12
N ASP A 331 -12.85 23.74 4.67
CA ASP A 331 -14.23 23.31 4.88
C ASP A 331 -14.56 21.99 4.19
N ARG A 332 -14.00 21.76 3.00
CA ARG A 332 -14.16 20.50 2.25
C ARG A 332 -13.39 19.35 2.89
N LEU A 333 -12.14 19.58 3.27
CA LEU A 333 -11.31 18.55 3.90
C LEU A 333 -11.83 18.16 5.29
N ASP A 334 -12.39 19.10 6.05
CA ASP A 334 -13.03 18.83 7.35
C ASP A 334 -14.30 17.97 7.20
N ARG A 335 -15.15 18.26 6.20
CA ARG A 335 -16.28 17.39 5.84
C ARG A 335 -15.83 15.97 5.47
N SER A 336 -14.79 15.87 4.64
CA SER A 336 -14.19 14.59 4.26
C SER A 336 -13.68 13.81 5.48
N MET A 337 -12.94 14.46 6.38
CA MET A 337 -12.49 13.85 7.64
C MET A 337 -13.65 13.35 8.50
N SER A 338 -14.76 14.09 8.52
CA SER A 338 -15.96 13.71 9.26
C SER A 338 -16.71 12.51 8.67
N ALA A 339 -16.50 12.18 7.40
CA ALA A 339 -17.13 11.03 6.76
C ALA A 339 -16.27 9.75 6.83
N LEU A 340 -14.95 9.90 6.91
CA LEU A 340 -14.00 8.79 6.96
C LEU A 340 -13.95 8.18 8.38
N ARG A 341 -14.96 7.37 8.73
CA ARG A 341 -15.14 6.82 10.09
C ARG A 341 -14.68 5.36 10.26
N PHE A 342 -14.51 4.62 9.16
CA PHE A 342 -14.22 3.18 9.25
C PHE A 342 -12.72 2.89 9.28
N SER A 343 -12.34 1.73 9.83
CA SER A 343 -10.93 1.28 9.87
C SER A 343 -10.29 1.23 8.48
N ARG A 344 -11.06 0.81 7.46
CA ARG A 344 -10.63 0.81 6.05
C ARG A 344 -10.27 2.18 5.49
N ASP A 345 -10.73 3.25 6.14
CA ASP A 345 -10.48 4.63 5.71
C ASP A 345 -9.20 5.20 6.32
N ALA A 346 -8.51 4.47 7.22
CA ALA A 346 -7.32 4.97 7.92
C ALA A 346 -6.26 5.54 6.97
N VAL A 347 -5.97 4.85 5.85
CA VAL A 347 -5.00 5.33 4.86
C VAL A 347 -5.43 6.68 4.26
N GLN A 348 -6.71 6.81 3.91
CA GLN A 348 -7.26 8.04 3.34
C GLN A 348 -7.32 9.15 4.40
N ARG A 349 -7.68 8.84 5.64
CA ARG A 349 -7.66 9.80 6.76
C ARG A 349 -6.27 10.40 6.95
N GLY A 350 -5.21 9.57 6.91
CA GLY A 350 -3.84 10.07 7.01
C GLY A 350 -3.51 11.07 5.89
N ILE A 351 -3.98 10.81 4.67
CA ILE A 351 -3.80 11.73 3.53
C ILE A 351 -4.60 13.03 3.74
N VAL A 352 -5.90 12.94 4.02
CA VAL A 352 -6.77 14.10 4.19
C VAL A 352 -6.34 14.95 5.39
N SER A 353 -5.87 14.34 6.48
CA SER A 353 -5.35 15.05 7.65
C SER A 353 -4.14 15.91 7.29
N THR A 354 -3.23 15.40 6.44
CA THR A 354 -2.08 16.20 5.98
C THR A 354 -2.47 17.38 5.09
N ASP A 355 -3.51 17.20 4.26
CA ASP A 355 -4.03 18.28 3.43
C ASP A 355 -4.74 19.33 4.28
N LEU A 356 -5.55 18.89 5.26
CA LEU A 356 -6.25 19.78 6.18
C LEU A 356 -5.24 20.58 7.03
N ALA A 357 -4.16 19.94 7.49
CA ALA A 357 -3.06 20.61 8.18
C ALA A 357 -2.46 21.72 7.30
N LEU A 358 -2.22 21.43 6.02
CA LEU A 358 -1.73 22.43 5.08
C LEU A 358 -2.74 23.58 4.89
N ALA A 359 -4.04 23.29 4.83
CA ALA A 359 -5.08 24.32 4.79
C ALA A 359 -5.00 25.24 6.02
N ARG A 360 -4.89 24.69 7.24
CA ARG A 360 -4.72 25.46 8.49
C ARG A 360 -3.47 26.33 8.46
N LEU A 361 -2.36 25.80 7.96
CA LEU A 361 -1.13 26.56 7.81
C LEU A 361 -1.31 27.76 6.87
N ARG A 362 -2.00 27.57 5.73
CA ARG A 362 -2.27 28.63 4.76
C ARG A 362 -3.26 29.68 5.28
N LEU A 363 -4.12 29.31 6.24
CA LEU A 363 -4.97 30.23 6.98
C LEU A 363 -4.23 30.99 8.10
N GLY A 364 -2.93 30.77 8.27
CA GLY A 364 -2.11 31.47 9.26
C GLY A 364 -2.15 30.82 10.64
N ASP A 365 -2.58 29.57 10.76
CA ASP A 365 -2.61 28.81 12.01
C ASP A 365 -1.62 27.64 11.99
N PRO A 366 -0.33 27.90 12.28
CA PRO A 366 0.71 26.87 12.29
C PRO A 366 0.57 25.89 13.44
N ALA A 367 -0.03 26.28 14.57
CA ALA A 367 -0.24 25.40 15.72
C ALA A 367 -1.31 24.34 15.39
N ALA A 368 -2.46 24.74 14.85
CA ALA A 368 -3.49 23.79 14.42
C ALA A 368 -3.02 22.90 13.25
N CYS A 369 -2.13 23.40 12.40
CA CYS A 369 -1.45 22.58 11.40
C CYS A 369 -0.66 21.46 12.09
N VAL A 370 0.14 21.78 13.11
CA VAL A 370 0.92 20.80 13.84
C VAL A 370 0.06 19.77 14.57
N ASP A 371 -1.02 20.19 15.23
CA ASP A 371 -1.96 19.27 15.90
C ASP A 371 -2.48 18.20 14.94
N LEU A 372 -2.90 18.60 13.73
CA LEU A 372 -3.35 17.68 12.68
C LEU A 372 -2.21 16.79 12.14
N LEU A 373 -0.97 17.30 12.13
CA LEU A 373 0.19 16.50 11.72
C LEU A 373 0.54 15.42 12.75
N HIS A 374 0.32 15.63 14.05
CA HIS A 374 0.46 14.56 15.04
C HIS A 374 -0.49 13.40 14.75
N GLU A 375 -1.77 13.67 14.50
CA GLU A 375 -2.74 12.63 14.11
C GLU A 375 -2.30 11.92 12.81
N ALA A 376 -1.84 12.69 11.82
CA ALA A 376 -1.36 12.11 10.57
C ALA A 376 -0.14 11.20 10.77
N VAL A 377 0.79 11.56 11.67
CA VAL A 377 1.96 10.75 12.03
C VAL A 377 1.52 9.42 12.64
N ASP A 378 0.60 9.42 13.60
CA ASP A 378 0.08 8.21 14.23
C ASP A 378 -0.57 7.27 13.22
N ILE A 379 -1.46 7.81 12.38
CA ILE A 379 -2.13 7.05 11.33
C ILE A 379 -1.10 6.49 10.33
N THR A 380 -0.11 7.29 9.96
CA THR A 380 0.96 6.86 9.03
C THR A 380 1.82 5.76 9.64
N ALA A 381 2.15 5.85 10.93
CA ALA A 381 2.92 4.84 11.64
C ALA A 381 2.15 3.52 11.78
N ALA A 382 0.84 3.59 12.01
CA ALA A 382 -0.02 2.41 12.12
C ALA A 382 -0.28 1.72 10.76
N THR A 383 -0.51 2.51 9.71
CA THR A 383 -0.87 1.98 8.38
C THR A 383 0.33 1.71 7.47
N GLY A 384 1.44 2.39 7.68
CA GLY A 384 2.57 2.44 6.75
C GLY A 384 2.31 3.25 5.48
N GLY A 385 1.25 4.08 5.45
CA GLY A 385 0.81 4.82 4.26
C GLY A 385 1.88 5.72 3.66
N ARG A 386 2.30 5.43 2.42
CA ARG A 386 3.42 6.13 1.77
C ARG A 386 3.09 7.59 1.42
N VAL A 387 1.88 7.84 0.93
CA VAL A 387 1.45 9.17 0.47
C VAL A 387 1.38 10.15 1.63
N ALA A 388 0.72 9.76 2.73
CA ALA A 388 0.67 10.55 3.96
C ALA A 388 2.08 10.87 4.48
N ALA A 389 2.98 9.88 4.52
CA ALA A 389 4.38 10.11 4.90
C ALA A 389 5.09 11.16 4.01
N LYS A 390 4.83 11.17 2.69
CA LYS A 390 5.38 12.18 1.77
C LYS A 390 4.81 13.57 2.07
N ARG A 391 3.51 13.66 2.35
CA ARG A 391 2.82 14.93 2.65
C ARG A 391 3.19 15.49 4.02
N ILE A 392 3.39 14.66 5.05
CA ILE A 392 3.95 15.08 6.35
C ILE A 392 5.31 15.77 6.15
N ARG A 393 6.22 15.16 5.37
CA ARG A 393 7.53 15.77 5.08
C ARG A 393 7.41 17.11 4.33
N LEU A 394 6.43 17.22 3.43
CA LEU A 394 6.16 18.46 2.71
C LEU A 394 5.66 19.55 3.65
N ALA A 395 4.62 19.27 4.44
CA ALA A 395 4.05 20.20 5.41
C ALA A 395 5.10 20.64 6.44
N ARG A 396 5.91 19.69 6.95
CA ARG A 396 7.02 19.98 7.86
C ARG A 396 8.03 20.96 7.27
N ARG A 397 8.33 20.86 5.96
CA ARG A 397 9.21 21.80 5.26
C ARG A 397 8.60 23.20 5.19
N GLU A 398 7.29 23.31 5.00
CA GLU A 398 6.59 24.59 4.98
C GLU A 398 6.53 25.25 6.36
N LEU A 399 6.55 24.46 7.43
CA LEU A 399 6.64 24.94 8.81
C LEU A 399 8.02 25.49 9.21
N ARG A 400 9.01 25.51 8.30
CA ARG A 400 10.36 26.04 8.57
C ARG A 400 10.39 27.46 9.19
N PRO A 401 9.51 28.41 8.82
CA PRO A 401 9.48 29.73 9.47
C PRO A 401 9.25 29.68 10.99
N TRP A 402 8.62 28.63 11.50
CA TRP A 402 8.29 28.42 12.92
C TRP A 402 9.26 27.48 13.66
N ARG A 403 10.47 27.27 13.12
CA ARG A 403 11.47 26.32 13.67
C ARG A 403 11.92 26.53 15.11
N ASN A 404 11.59 27.67 15.71
CA ASN A 404 11.96 27.99 17.09
C ASN A 404 10.77 27.84 18.05
N GLU A 405 9.60 27.41 17.56
CA GLU A 405 8.41 27.22 18.37
C GLU A 405 8.39 25.81 18.98
N ASP A 406 7.95 25.71 20.24
CA ASP A 406 7.95 24.45 20.99
C ASP A 406 7.08 23.38 20.34
N PHE A 407 5.90 23.75 19.84
CA PHE A 407 5.00 22.82 19.15
C PHE A 407 5.66 22.13 17.96
N LEU A 408 6.61 22.80 17.29
CA LEU A 408 7.28 22.21 16.14
C LEU A 408 8.42 21.27 16.56
N ALA A 409 9.06 21.51 17.71
CA ALA A 409 10.01 20.59 18.29
C ALA A 409 9.30 19.30 18.73
N ASP A 410 8.13 19.41 19.37
CA ASP A 410 7.30 18.25 19.76
C ASP A 410 6.89 17.40 18.54
N LEU A 411 6.55 18.04 17.42
CA LEU A 411 6.25 17.34 16.17
C LEU A 411 7.48 16.63 15.59
N ASP A 412 8.65 17.24 15.64
CA ASP A 412 9.89 16.63 15.15
C ASP A 412 10.26 15.38 15.96
N ASP A 413 10.15 15.44 17.28
CA ASP A 413 10.35 14.31 18.17
C ASP A 413 9.34 13.20 17.86
N HIS A 414 8.06 13.54 17.68
CA HIS A 414 7.04 12.57 17.33
C HIS A 414 7.31 11.90 15.96
N ILE A 415 7.69 12.66 14.94
CA ILE A 415 8.07 12.12 13.62
C ILE A 415 9.26 11.16 13.76
N HIS A 416 10.26 11.53 14.55
CA HIS A 416 11.44 10.71 14.78
C HIS A 416 11.06 9.37 15.41
N ASP A 417 10.32 9.39 16.51
CA ASP A 417 9.97 8.21 17.28
C ASP A 417 9.02 7.26 16.53
N SER A 418 8.05 7.82 15.79
CA SER A 418 7.00 7.03 15.15
C SER A 418 7.36 6.54 13.75
N LEU A 419 8.12 7.31 12.96
CA LEU A 419 8.35 7.02 11.53
C LEU A 419 9.80 6.68 11.15
N ILE A 420 10.78 7.08 11.96
CA ILE A 420 12.22 6.91 11.66
C ILE A 420 12.87 5.90 12.63
N GLY A 421 12.50 5.94 13.91
CA GLY A 421 13.05 5.11 14.98
C GLY A 421 12.59 3.65 15.01
N ARG A 422 11.80 3.19 14.03
CA ARG A 422 11.28 1.81 13.94
C ARG A 422 11.95 0.96 12.87
#